data_AF-A0A970E4L8-F1
#
_entry.id   AF-A0A970E4L8-F1
#
_cell.length_a   1.000
_cell.length_b   1.000
_cell.length_c   1.000
_cell.angle_alpha   90.00
_cell.angle_beta   90.00
_cell.angle_gamma   90.00
#
_symmetry.space_group_name_H-M   'P 1'
#
loop_
_entity.id
_entity.type
_entity.pdbx_description
1 polymer ?
#
loop_
_entity_poly.entity_id
_entity_poly.type
_entity_poly.pdbx_seq_one_letter_code
_entity_poly.pdbx_strand_id
1 'polypeptide(L)'
;MKLWIAMFLVLVVIIAGGLYLESAILKTTDQISRTLTSVKAAVRNDQWSEALASVNAIDERWSRCKDVWSPFIHNHDLDTVTLHLARLKAFLETHDKGSALAEITNIEIQLLQVRQQEVLSLQNVL
;
A
#
# COMPACT_ATOMS: atom_id res chain seq x y z
N MET A 1 41.86 -6.99 -6.68
CA MET A 1 41.20 -6.27 -7.80
C MET A 1 39.80 -6.82 -8.10
N LYS A 2 39.66 -8.05 -8.62
CA LYS A 2 38.34 -8.64 -8.99
C LYS A 2 37.34 -8.77 -7.82
N LEU A 3 37.84 -9.09 -6.62
CA LEU A 3 37.03 -9.27 -5.41
C LEU A 3 36.45 -7.95 -4.89
N TRP A 4 37.19 -6.84 -5.03
CA TRP A 4 36.73 -5.50 -4.67
C TRP A 4 35.67 -4.98 -5.64
N ILE A 5 35.81 -5.27 -6.93
CA ILE A 5 34.81 -4.95 -7.95
C ILE A 5 33.52 -5.74 -7.69
N ALA A 6 33.62 -7.02 -7.37
CA ALA A 6 32.46 -7.83 -7.00
C ALA A 6 31.76 -7.32 -5.74
N MET A 7 32.52 -6.94 -4.70
CA MET A 7 31.97 -6.38 -3.46
C MET A 7 31.29 -5.03 -3.69
N PHE A 8 31.90 -4.16 -4.51
CA PHE A 8 31.31 -2.88 -4.90
C PHE A 8 30.03 -3.08 -5.73
N LEU A 9 30.01 -4.05 -6.65
CA LEU A 9 28.83 -4.39 -7.44
C LEU A 9 27.68 -4.84 -6.54
N VAL A 10 27.95 -5.71 -5.57
CA VAL A 10 26.93 -6.17 -4.59
C VAL A 10 26.39 -5.01 -3.77
N LEU A 11 27.25 -4.09 -3.31
CA LEU A 11 26.84 -2.89 -2.58
C LEU A 11 25.90 -2.02 -3.42
N VAL A 12 26.24 -1.78 -4.69
CA VAL A 12 25.40 -0.99 -5.60
C VAL A 12 24.03 -1.65 -5.81
N VAL A 13 23.99 -2.99 -5.94
CA VAL A 13 22.73 -3.73 -6.09
C VAL A 13 21.84 -3.60 -4.85
N ILE A 14 22.42 -3.69 -3.64
CA ILE A 14 21.66 -3.54 -2.39
C ILE A 14 21.07 -2.13 -2.28
N ILE A 15 21.88 -1.09 -2.53
CA ILE A 15 21.44 0.31 -2.45
C ILE A 15 20.36 0.60 -3.51
N ALA A 16 20.59 0.18 -4.75
CA ALA A 16 19.62 0.35 -5.83
C ALA A 16 18.31 -0.41 -5.57
N GLY A 17 18.39 -1.61 -4.98
CA GLY A 17 17.22 -2.38 -4.56
C GLY A 17 16.41 -1.67 -3.48
N GLY A 18 17.07 -1.11 -2.46
CA GLY A 18 16.42 -0.33 -1.41
C GLY A 18 15.69 0.91 -1.95
N LEU A 19 16.36 1.71 -2.78
CA LEU A 19 15.77 2.91 -3.39
C LEU A 19 14.59 2.59 -4.32
N TYR A 20 14.67 1.47 -5.05
CA TYR A 20 13.58 1.01 -5.91
C TYR A 20 12.36 0.60 -5.08
N LEU A 21 12.58 -0.17 -4.00
CA LEU A 21 11.53 -0.63 -3.11
C LEU A 21 10.81 0.55 -2.45
N GLU A 22 11.56 1.52 -1.93
CA GLU A 22 11.03 2.76 -1.34
C GLU A 22 10.12 3.51 -2.34
N SER A 23 10.65 3.76 -3.54
CA SER A 23 9.92 4.48 -4.58
C SER A 23 8.63 3.73 -4.99
N ALA A 24 8.68 2.40 -5.02
CA ALA A 24 7.52 1.56 -5.33
C ALA A 24 6.45 1.65 -4.23
N ILE A 25 6.84 1.64 -2.95
CA ILE A 25 5.92 1.77 -1.81
C ILE A 25 5.27 3.14 -1.81
N LEU A 26 6.07 4.21 -1.87
CA LEU A 26 5.56 5.59 -1.87
C LEU A 26 4.56 5.84 -2.99
N LYS A 27 4.90 5.42 -4.21
CA LYS A 27 4.04 5.59 -5.39
C LYS A 27 2.74 4.80 -5.27
N THR A 28 2.80 3.59 -4.73
CA THR A 28 1.64 2.71 -4.58
C THR A 28 0.70 3.24 -3.50
N THR A 29 1.22 3.55 -2.32
CA THR A 29 0.45 4.13 -1.21
C THR A 29 -0.21 5.44 -1.61
N ASP A 30 0.50 6.32 -2.32
CA ASP A 30 -0.08 7.59 -2.82
C ASP A 30 -1.20 7.35 -3.84
N GLN A 31 -1.00 6.41 -4.77
CA GLN A 31 -2.03 6.06 -5.73
C GLN A 31 -3.27 5.44 -5.06
N ILE A 32 -3.08 4.59 -4.06
CA ILE A 32 -4.18 4.00 -3.30
C ILE A 32 -4.94 5.09 -2.56
N SER A 33 -4.28 5.99 -1.83
CA SER A 33 -4.95 7.10 -1.15
C SER A 33 -5.78 7.99 -2.09
N ARG A 34 -5.25 8.31 -3.29
CA ARG A 34 -6.00 9.06 -4.30
C ARG A 34 -7.25 8.29 -4.77
N THR A 35 -7.11 7.00 -5.02
CA THR A 35 -8.24 6.15 -5.44
C THR A 35 -9.26 6.00 -4.31
N LEU A 36 -8.82 5.88 -3.06
CA LEU A 36 -9.68 5.81 -1.88
C LEU A 36 -10.50 7.09 -1.69
N THR A 37 -9.95 8.25 -2.07
CA THR A 37 -10.69 9.52 -2.09
C THR A 37 -11.85 9.46 -3.09
N SER A 38 -11.63 8.86 -4.26
CA SER A 38 -12.70 8.61 -5.25
C SER A 38 -13.72 7.59 -4.73
N VAL A 39 -13.28 6.50 -4.09
CA VAL A 39 -14.18 5.53 -3.42
C VAL A 39 -15.04 6.23 -2.37
N LYS A 40 -14.43 7.10 -1.54
CA LYS A 40 -15.13 7.89 -0.52
C LYS A 40 -16.22 8.78 -1.12
N ALA A 41 -15.94 9.41 -2.26
CA ALA A 41 -16.92 10.21 -3.00
C ALA A 41 -18.04 9.35 -3.59
N ALA A 42 -17.70 8.22 -4.21
CA ALA A 42 -18.67 7.27 -4.75
C ALA A 42 -19.62 6.72 -3.67
N VAL A 43 -19.08 6.34 -2.50
CA VAL A 43 -19.88 5.91 -1.34
C VAL A 43 -20.80 7.04 -0.83
N ARG A 44 -20.32 8.29 -0.80
CA ARG A 44 -21.15 9.44 -0.41
C ARG A 44 -22.31 9.69 -1.36
N ASN A 45 -22.11 9.43 -2.66
CA ASN A 45 -23.10 9.58 -3.70
C ASN A 45 -23.93 8.31 -3.97
N ASP A 46 -23.79 7.28 -3.12
CA ASP A 46 -24.48 5.98 -3.25
C ASP A 46 -24.18 5.25 -4.57
N GLN A 47 -23.01 5.53 -5.17
CA GLN A 47 -22.49 4.91 -6.39
C GLN A 47 -21.74 3.62 -6.06
N TRP A 48 -22.45 2.64 -5.49
CA TRP A 48 -21.86 1.42 -4.93
C TRP A 48 -21.08 0.58 -5.95
N SER A 49 -21.60 0.43 -7.17
CA SER A 49 -20.91 -0.32 -8.22
C SER A 49 -19.58 0.30 -8.61
N GLU A 50 -19.49 1.63 -8.62
CA GLU A 50 -18.27 2.37 -8.94
C GLU A 50 -17.26 2.26 -7.79
N ALA A 51 -17.75 2.38 -6.55
CA ALA A 51 -16.94 2.18 -5.35
C ALA A 51 -16.35 0.76 -5.30
N LEU A 52 -17.15 -0.27 -5.59
CA LEU A 52 -16.73 -1.67 -5.58
C LEU A 52 -15.70 -1.96 -6.68
N ALA A 53 -15.93 -1.45 -7.90
CA ALA A 53 -14.97 -1.60 -9.00
C ALA A 53 -13.63 -0.95 -8.66
N SER A 54 -13.66 0.25 -8.06
CA SER A 54 -12.47 0.98 -7.64
C SER A 54 -11.72 0.25 -6.51
N VAL A 55 -12.42 -0.28 -5.51
CA VAL A 55 -11.80 -1.05 -4.42
C VAL A 55 -11.21 -2.37 -4.92
N ASN A 56 -11.86 -3.07 -5.85
CA ASN A 56 -11.29 -4.29 -6.44
C ASN A 56 -9.99 -4.00 -7.21
N ALA A 57 -9.92 -2.87 -7.92
CA ALA A 57 -8.70 -2.45 -8.61
C ALA A 57 -7.56 -2.11 -7.63
N ILE A 58 -7.90 -1.53 -6.46
CA ILE A 58 -6.94 -1.29 -5.38
C ILE A 58 -6.43 -2.63 -4.82
N ASP A 59 -7.33 -3.57 -4.55
CA ASP A 59 -7.01 -4.87 -3.96
C ASP A 59 -6.07 -5.70 -4.86
N GLU A 60 -6.38 -5.80 -6.16
CA GLU A 60 -5.55 -6.53 -7.12
C GLU A 60 -4.13 -5.91 -7.25
N ARG A 61 -4.06 -4.57 -7.17
CA ARG A 61 -2.77 -3.88 -7.20
C ARG A 61 -1.99 -4.07 -5.91
N TRP A 62 -2.67 -3.98 -4.77
CA TRP A 62 -2.09 -4.19 -3.46
C TRP A 62 -1.51 -5.60 -3.35
N SER A 63 -2.24 -6.63 -3.78
CA SER A 63 -1.77 -8.02 -3.80
C SER A 63 -0.48 -8.17 -4.61
N ARG A 64 -0.42 -7.61 -5.82
CA ARG A 64 0.81 -7.66 -6.65
C ARG A 64 2.00 -6.97 -5.99
N CYS A 65 1.77 -5.84 -5.33
CA CYS A 65 2.82 -5.13 -4.61
C CYS A 65 3.27 -5.90 -3.37
N LYS A 66 2.34 -6.49 -2.61
CA LYS A 66 2.61 -7.31 -1.44
C LYS A 66 3.53 -8.49 -1.75
N ASP A 67 3.33 -9.18 -2.88
CA ASP A 67 4.20 -10.29 -3.28
C ASP A 67 5.66 -9.85 -3.48
N VAL A 68 5.87 -8.64 -4.00
CA VAL A 68 7.20 -8.05 -4.20
C VAL A 68 7.80 -7.56 -2.88
N TRP A 69 6.97 -7.08 -1.96
CA TRP A 69 7.40 -6.46 -0.71
C TRP A 69 7.54 -7.44 0.47
N SER A 70 6.84 -8.57 0.45
CA SER A 70 6.84 -9.59 1.51
C SER A 70 8.23 -10.07 1.96
N PRO A 71 9.26 -10.17 1.07
CA PRO A 71 10.61 -10.52 1.50
C PRO A 71 11.34 -9.41 2.28
N PHE A 72 10.87 -8.17 2.20
CA PHE A 72 11.57 -6.98 2.69
C PHE A 72 10.83 -6.24 3.81
N ILE A 73 9.50 -6.29 3.82
CA ILE A 73 8.63 -5.63 4.80
C ILE A 73 8.01 -6.69 5.72
N HIS A 74 7.79 -6.35 6.99
CA HIS A 74 7.05 -7.21 7.90
C HIS A 74 5.64 -7.48 7.35
N ASN A 75 5.33 -8.77 7.14
CA ASN A 75 4.04 -9.19 6.59
C ASN A 75 2.84 -8.65 7.37
N HIS A 76 2.98 -8.41 8.68
CA HIS A 76 1.89 -7.97 9.55
C HIS A 76 1.27 -6.64 9.09
N ASP A 77 2.08 -5.64 8.72
CA ASP A 77 1.56 -4.34 8.29
C ASP A 77 0.85 -4.44 6.94
N LEU A 78 1.39 -5.29 6.04
CA LEU A 78 0.80 -5.56 4.73
C LEU A 78 -0.51 -6.35 4.84
N ASP A 79 -0.57 -7.31 5.76
CA ASP A 79 -1.75 -8.10 6.07
C ASP A 79 -2.87 -7.24 6.67
N THR A 80 -2.50 -6.24 7.48
CA THR A 80 -3.48 -5.35 8.11
C THR A 80 -4.22 -4.53 7.05
N VAL A 81 -3.52 -3.90 6.11
CA VAL A 81 -4.18 -3.17 5.00
C VAL A 81 -5.04 -4.11 4.15
N THR A 82 -4.58 -5.34 3.91
CA THR A 82 -5.35 -6.37 3.19
C THR A 82 -6.68 -6.69 3.90
N LEU A 83 -6.64 -6.84 5.24
CA LEU A 83 -7.83 -7.07 6.05
C LEU A 83 -8.83 -5.92 5.95
N HIS A 84 -8.36 -4.67 6.03
CA HIS A 84 -9.24 -3.51 5.94
C HIS A 84 -9.84 -3.32 4.53
N LEU A 85 -9.10 -3.64 3.46
CA LEU A 85 -9.63 -3.66 2.10
C LEU A 85 -10.74 -4.70 1.94
N ALA A 86 -10.56 -5.91 2.50
CA ALA A 86 -11.57 -6.95 2.48
C ALA A 86 -12.84 -6.53 3.25
N ARG A 87 -12.70 -5.90 4.41
CA ARG A 87 -13.81 -5.35 5.19
C ARG A 87 -14.53 -4.24 4.44
N LEU A 88 -13.80 -3.31 3.84
CA LEU A 88 -14.37 -2.25 3.02
C LEU A 88 -15.21 -2.84 1.90
N LYS A 89 -14.69 -3.85 1.18
CA LYS A 89 -15.44 -4.54 0.14
C LYS A 89 -16.75 -5.14 0.66
N ALA A 90 -16.73 -5.82 1.81
CA ALA A 90 -17.93 -6.36 2.44
C ALA A 90 -18.95 -5.25 2.77
N PHE A 91 -18.52 -4.11 3.31
CA PHE A 91 -19.42 -2.98 3.59
C PHE A 91 -19.98 -2.33 2.32
N LEU A 92 -19.21 -2.31 1.23
CA LEU A 92 -19.71 -1.86 -0.07
C LEU A 92 -20.75 -2.82 -0.64
N GLU A 93 -20.56 -4.13 -0.49
CA GLU A 93 -21.53 -5.15 -0.94
C GLU A 93 -22.84 -5.11 -0.15
N THR A 94 -22.78 -4.78 1.15
CA THR A 94 -23.97 -4.61 1.99
C THR A 94 -24.58 -3.21 1.95
N HIS A 95 -23.98 -2.29 1.18
CA HIS A 95 -24.34 -0.87 1.11
C HIS A 95 -24.34 -0.17 2.49
N ASP A 96 -23.49 -0.61 3.43
CA ASP A 96 -23.31 0.03 4.72
C ASP A 96 -22.40 1.26 4.58
N LYS A 97 -23.03 2.40 4.32
CA LYS A 97 -22.35 3.70 4.14
C LYS A 97 -21.50 4.12 5.33
N GLY A 98 -22.02 3.95 6.54
CA GLY A 98 -21.33 4.38 7.75
C GLY A 98 -20.04 3.59 7.97
N SER A 99 -20.16 2.26 7.90
CA SER A 99 -19.03 1.36 8.08
C SER A 99 -18.02 1.48 6.94
N ALA A 100 -18.47 1.62 5.69
CA ALA A 100 -17.58 1.83 4.54
C ALA A 100 -16.75 3.12 4.69
N LEU A 101 -17.35 4.24 5.10
CA LEU A 101 -16.62 5.51 5.29
C LEU A 101 -15.64 5.45 6.46
N ALA A 102 -16.00 4.78 7.55
CA ALA A 102 -15.11 4.54 8.67
C ALA A 102 -13.90 3.70 8.23
N GLU A 103 -14.14 2.64 7.46
CA GLU A 103 -13.08 1.73 7.03
C GLU A 103 -12.13 2.36 6.01
N ILE A 104 -12.66 3.17 5.09
CA ILE A 104 -11.83 4.01 4.20
C ILE A 104 -10.86 4.89 5.01
N THR A 105 -11.33 5.47 6.11
CA THR A 105 -10.50 6.32 6.97
C THR A 105 -9.43 5.50 7.70
N ASN A 106 -9.76 4.27 8.14
CA ASN A 106 -8.80 3.35 8.75
C ASN A 106 -7.68 2.98 7.75
N ILE A 107 -8.03 2.68 6.50
CA ILE A 107 -7.06 2.36 5.45
C ILE A 107 -6.14 3.55 5.18
N GLU A 108 -6.67 4.79 5.12
CA GLU A 108 -5.83 5.99 4.96
C GLU A 108 -4.80 6.14 6.08
N ILE A 109 -5.19 5.88 7.33
CA ILE A 109 -4.29 5.95 8.49
C ILE A 109 -3.21 4.88 8.40
N GLN A 110 -3.55 3.64 8.05
CA GLN A 110 -2.58 2.57 7.94
C GLN A 110 -1.60 2.78 6.79
N LEU A 111 -2.08 3.26 5.65
CA LEU A 111 -1.23 3.65 4.52
C LEU A 111 -0.22 4.74 4.91
N LEU A 112 -0.65 5.70 5.75
CA LEU A 112 0.26 6.70 6.30
C LEU A 112 1.30 6.10 7.25
N GLN A 113 0.92 5.12 8.08
CA GLN A 113 1.84 4.44 8.98
C GLN A 113 2.89 3.63 8.21
N VAL A 114 2.48 2.86 7.20
CA VAL A 114 3.40 2.13 6.30
C VAL A 114 4.36 3.10 5.63
N ARG A 115 3.86 4.25 5.14
CA ARG A 115 4.71 5.32 4.57
C ARG A 115 5.72 5.86 5.58
N GLN A 116 5.29 6.18 6.80
CA GLN A 116 6.15 6.78 7.81
C GLN A 116 7.23 5.82 8.31
N GLN A 117 6.90 4.54 8.51
CA GLN A 117 7.86 3.53 8.96
C GLN A 117 8.98 3.31 7.93
N GLU A 118 8.64 3.25 6.64
CA GLU A 118 9.62 3.08 5.56
C GLU A 118 10.52 4.33 5.42
N VAL A 119 9.94 5.53 5.45
CA VAL A 119 10.71 6.79 5.39
C VAL A 119 11.67 6.93 6.59
N LEU A 120 11.22 6.54 7.80
CA LEU A 120 12.04 6.58 9.01
C LEU A 120 13.15 5.52 8.99
N SER A 121 12.87 4.31 8.47
CA SER A 121 13.87 3.24 8.35
C SER A 121 15.06 3.69 7.50
N LEU A 122 14.79 4.39 6.39
CA LEU A 122 15.84 4.85 5.47
C LEU A 122 16.56 6.11 5.97
N GLN A 123 15.86 7.06 6.59
CA GLN A 123 16.53 8.20 7.27
C GLN A 123 17.49 7.76 8.36
N ASN A 124 17.25 6.60 8.98
CA ASN A 124 18.11 6.08 10.04
C ASN A 124 19.29 5.23 9.50
N VAL A 125 19.29 4.91 8.20
CA VAL A 125 20.34 4.12 7.53
C VAL A 125 21.24 4.99 6.64
N LEU A 126 20.74 6.13 6.15
CA LEU A 126 21.47 7.11 5.33
C LEU A 126 22.27 8.13 6.17
#